data_AF-A0A7Y1YKV3-F1
#
_entry.id   AF-A0A7Y1YKV3-F1
#
_cell.length_a   1.000
_cell.length_b   1.000
_cell.length_c   1.000
_cell.angle_alpha   90.00
_cell.angle_beta   90.00
_cell.angle_gamma   90.00
#
_symmetry.space_group_name_H-M   'P 1'
#
loop_
_entity.id
_entity.type
_entity.pdbx_description
1 polymer ?
#
loop_
_entity_poly.entity_id
_entity_poly.type
_entity_poly.pdbx_seq_one_letter_code
_entity_poly.pdbx_strand_id
1 'polypeptide(L)'
;VYATPDYISTLSTSTPISDHVRVDFELRGCPINKYQLVELIAALLVGRKPNIPTYSVCVECKARGNPCVMVAHGTPCLGPITQAGCGAICPAYNRGCYGCFGPSESPNTDSLESWWQSLGVGDDEWIRTLRTFNAGAPPFVEAGAKTEARR
;
A
#
# COMPACT_ATOMS: atom_id res chain seq x y z
N VAL A 1 -2.83 -29.28 2.77
CA VAL A 1 -2.86 -29.07 1.30
C VAL A 1 -3.92 -30.02 0.75
N TYR A 2 -4.91 -29.51 0.01
CA TYR A 2 -5.99 -30.33 -0.54
C TYR A 2 -5.45 -31.26 -1.64
N ALA A 3 -6.06 -32.44 -1.83
CA ALA A 3 -5.56 -33.46 -2.74
C ALA A 3 -5.80 -33.12 -4.22
N THR A 4 -6.94 -32.50 -4.55
CA THR A 4 -7.26 -31.96 -5.87
C THR A 4 -7.95 -30.60 -5.75
N PRO A 5 -7.90 -29.73 -6.78
CA PRO A 5 -8.55 -28.41 -6.76
C PRO A 5 -10.07 -28.47 -6.55
N ASP A 6 -10.73 -29.54 -6.98
CA ASP A 6 -12.20 -29.71 -6.92
C ASP A 6 -12.76 -29.76 -5.48
N TYR A 7 -11.89 -29.87 -4.47
CA TYR A 7 -12.28 -29.87 -3.06
C TYR A 7 -12.74 -28.50 -2.54
N ILE A 8 -12.53 -27.43 -3.30
CA ILE A 8 -12.88 -26.06 -2.89
C ILE A 8 -13.63 -25.36 -4.01
N SER A 9 -14.81 -24.83 -3.70
CA SER A 9 -15.48 -23.86 -4.57
C SER A 9 -14.80 -22.50 -4.44
N THR A 10 -14.29 -21.95 -5.55
CA THR A 10 -13.65 -20.63 -5.57
C THR A 10 -14.61 -19.55 -6.08
N LEU A 11 -14.39 -18.31 -5.64
CA LEU A 11 -15.04 -17.15 -6.24
C LEU A 11 -14.55 -16.96 -7.69
N SER A 12 -15.37 -16.30 -8.51
CA SER A 12 -15.02 -15.95 -9.89
C SER A 12 -13.94 -14.86 -9.97
N THR A 13 -13.82 -14.03 -8.94
CA THR A 13 -12.86 -12.94 -8.83
C THR A 13 -12.21 -12.91 -7.45
N SER A 14 -10.99 -12.37 -7.38
CA SER A 14 -10.28 -12.15 -6.11
C SER A 14 -10.59 -10.75 -5.61
N THR A 15 -11.57 -10.65 -4.72
CA THR A 15 -11.98 -9.40 -4.06
C THR A 15 -11.59 -9.40 -2.58
N PRO A 16 -11.41 -8.22 -1.96
CA PRO A 16 -11.06 -8.13 -0.54
C PRO A 16 -12.15 -8.71 0.37
N ILE A 17 -11.77 -9.12 1.58
CA ILE A 17 -12.69 -9.72 2.57
C ILE A 17 -13.85 -8.78 2.91
N SER A 18 -13.60 -7.46 2.92
CA SER A 18 -14.60 -6.42 3.18
C SER A 18 -15.78 -6.42 2.21
N ASP A 19 -15.62 -6.99 1.01
CA ASP A 19 -16.70 -7.08 0.02
C ASP A 19 -17.69 -8.21 0.33
N HIS A 20 -17.29 -9.15 1.19
CA HIS A 20 -18.08 -10.35 1.51
C HIS A 20 -18.63 -10.34 2.93
N VAL A 21 -17.93 -9.69 3.85
CA VAL A 21 -18.30 -9.62 5.26
C VAL A 21 -17.96 -8.26 5.85
N ARG A 22 -18.68 -7.87 6.90
CA ARG A 22 -18.33 -6.69 7.69
C ARG A 22 -16.98 -6.92 8.38
N VAL A 23 -16.03 -6.02 8.13
CA VAL A 23 -14.72 -6.00 8.78
C VAL A 23 -14.68 -4.81 9.74
N ASP A 24 -14.57 -5.07 11.04
CA ASP A 24 -14.52 -3.99 12.04
C ASP A 24 -13.15 -3.29 12.09
N PHE A 25 -12.08 -4.02 11.75
CA PHE A 25 -10.74 -3.46 11.66
C PHE A 25 -9.85 -4.29 10.71
N GLU A 26 -9.04 -3.62 9.90
CA GLU A 26 -8.07 -4.24 8.98
C GLU A 26 -6.65 -3.77 9.33
N LEU A 27 -5.71 -4.69 9.47
CA LEU A 27 -4.28 -4.38 9.47
C LEU A 27 -3.69 -4.60 8.09
N ARG A 28 -3.13 -3.53 7.52
CA ARG A 28 -2.50 -3.57 6.20
C ARG A 28 -1.02 -3.90 6.31
N GLY A 29 -0.54 -4.66 5.32
CA GLY A 29 0.86 -5.01 5.14
C GLY A 29 1.03 -6.41 4.54
N CYS A 30 2.08 -6.59 3.74
CA CYS A 30 2.45 -7.87 3.15
C CYS A 30 3.89 -8.25 3.55
N PRO A 31 4.12 -8.78 4.77
CA PRO A 31 3.15 -8.95 5.86
C PRO A 31 2.96 -7.67 6.70
N ILE A 32 1.98 -7.72 7.62
CA ILE A 32 1.81 -6.71 8.66
C ILE A 32 3.05 -6.61 9.55
N ASN A 33 3.23 -5.48 10.25
CA ASN A 33 4.28 -5.33 11.24
C ASN A 33 3.87 -5.96 12.59
N LYS A 34 4.81 -6.65 13.25
CA LYS A 34 4.69 -7.13 14.65
C LYS A 34 4.15 -6.06 15.59
N TYR A 35 4.68 -4.84 15.53
CA TYR A 35 4.28 -3.76 16.45
C TYR A 35 2.83 -3.32 16.21
N GLN A 36 2.35 -3.30 14.96
CA GLN A 36 0.95 -3.03 14.66
C GLN A 36 0.03 -4.10 15.23
N LEU A 37 0.43 -5.37 15.14
CA LEU A 37 -0.33 -6.49 15.69
C LEU A 37 -0.43 -6.40 17.22
N VAL A 38 0.70 -6.15 17.90
CA VAL A 38 0.73 -6.00 19.36
C VAL A 38 -0.13 -4.80 19.81
N GLU A 39 -0.03 -3.67 19.11
CA GLU A 39 -0.82 -2.47 19.39
C GLU A 39 -2.32 -2.74 19.23
N LEU A 40 -2.73 -3.41 18.15
CA LEU A 40 -4.13 -3.77 17.92
C LEU A 40 -4.66 -4.68 19.04
N ILE A 41 -3.96 -5.76 19.35
CA ILE A 41 -4.39 -6.71 20.38
C ILE A 41 -4.48 -6.02 21.74
N ALA A 42 -3.46 -5.26 22.13
CA ALA A 42 -3.45 -4.54 23.40
C ALA A 42 -4.57 -3.51 23.50
N ALA A 43 -4.86 -2.78 22.41
CA ALA A 43 -5.93 -1.81 22.35
C ALA A 43 -7.31 -2.45 22.54
N LEU A 44 -7.57 -3.55 21.83
CA LEU A 44 -8.84 -4.25 21.90
C LEU A 44 -9.09 -4.86 23.28
N LEU A 45 -8.07 -5.43 23.93
CA LEU A 45 -8.19 -6.03 25.26
C LEU A 45 -8.62 -5.03 26.34
N VAL A 46 -8.24 -3.76 26.21
CA VAL A 46 -8.61 -2.70 27.18
C VAL A 46 -9.74 -1.79 26.67
N GLY A 47 -10.38 -2.14 25.55
CA GLY A 47 -11.53 -1.41 25.01
C GLY A 47 -11.21 -0.01 24.45
N ARG A 48 -9.98 0.23 23.99
CA ARG A 48 -9.58 1.51 23.35
C ARG A 48 -9.43 1.35 21.84
N LYS A 49 -9.46 2.48 21.13
CA LYS A 49 -9.13 2.51 19.71
C LYS A 49 -7.63 2.19 19.50
N PRO A 50 -7.27 1.29 18.55
CA PRO A 50 -5.88 1.06 18.16
C PRO A 50 -5.23 2.32 17.56
N ASN A 51 -4.00 2.60 17.95
CA ASN A 51 -3.20 3.70 17.42
C ASN A 51 -2.34 3.21 16.24
N ILE A 52 -2.99 2.95 15.11
CA ILE A 52 -2.31 2.54 13.86
C ILE A 52 -2.09 3.79 12.99
N PRO A 53 -0.87 4.01 12.47
CA PRO A 53 -0.58 5.14 11.59
C PRO A 53 -1.49 5.14 10.34
N THR A 54 -2.09 6.29 10.03
CA THR A 54 -2.88 6.51 8.80
C THR A 54 -2.15 7.41 7.80
N TYR A 55 -1.11 8.12 8.24
CA TYR A 55 -0.30 9.03 7.43
C TYR A 55 0.65 8.29 6.48
N SER A 56 1.25 9.02 5.54
CA SER A 56 2.20 8.49 4.56
C SER A 56 3.50 7.97 5.20
N VAL A 57 4.02 6.85 4.70
CA VAL A 57 5.33 6.31 5.11
C VAL A 57 6.49 7.30 4.88
N CYS A 58 6.29 8.35 4.07
CA CYS A 58 7.26 9.44 3.95
C CYS A 58 7.61 10.08 5.31
N VAL A 59 6.66 10.19 6.24
CA VAL A 59 6.91 10.73 7.59
C VAL A 59 7.95 9.88 8.33
N GLU A 60 7.74 8.57 8.39
CA GLU A 60 8.70 7.62 9.01
C GLU A 60 10.03 7.57 8.24
N CYS A 61 9.97 7.59 6.90
CA CYS A 61 11.15 7.57 6.05
C CYS A 61 12.07 8.77 6.31
N LYS A 62 11.49 9.96 6.49
CA LYS A 62 12.22 11.19 6.83
C LYS A 62 12.67 11.22 8.28
N ALA A 63 11.84 10.76 9.22
CA ALA A 63 12.26 10.59 10.60
C ALA A 63 13.45 9.64 10.75
N ARG A 64 13.55 8.62 9.87
CA ARG A 64 14.69 7.68 9.81
C ARG A 64 15.95 8.26 9.14
N GLY A 65 15.88 9.46 8.55
CA GLY A 65 17.02 10.11 7.89
C GLY A 65 17.34 9.56 6.50
N ASN A 66 16.43 8.82 5.86
CA ASN A 66 16.67 8.28 4.52
C ASN A 66 16.69 9.42 3.47
N PRO A 67 17.74 9.50 2.62
CA PRO A 67 17.70 10.30 1.40
C PRO A 67 16.48 9.90 0.55
N CYS A 68 15.83 10.89 -0.10
CA CYS A 68 14.69 10.56 -0.96
C CYS A 68 15.20 9.87 -2.22
N VAL A 69 14.87 8.59 -2.41
CA VAL A 69 15.33 7.81 -3.59
C VAL A 69 14.82 8.37 -4.92
N MET A 70 13.62 8.99 -4.94
CA MET A 70 13.11 9.67 -6.13
C MET A 70 13.95 10.88 -6.51
N VAL A 71 14.41 11.65 -5.52
CA VAL A 71 15.16 12.90 -5.77
C VAL A 71 16.65 12.63 -5.97
N ALA A 72 17.24 11.79 -5.11
CA ALA A 72 18.67 11.53 -5.12
C ALA A 72 19.10 10.58 -6.25
N HIS A 73 18.21 9.67 -6.68
CA HIS A 73 18.56 8.58 -7.59
C HIS A 73 17.56 8.40 -8.74
N GLY A 74 16.55 9.26 -8.86
CA GLY A 74 15.51 9.11 -9.90
C GLY A 74 14.68 7.82 -9.78
N THR A 75 14.70 7.16 -8.62
CA THR A 75 14.05 5.85 -8.43
C THR A 75 12.56 6.03 -8.09
N PRO A 76 11.61 5.52 -8.89
CA PRO A 76 10.18 5.61 -8.61
C PRO A 76 9.81 4.99 -7.26
N CYS A 77 8.89 5.63 -6.53
CA CYS A 77 8.54 5.23 -5.17
C CYS A 77 7.06 5.53 -4.87
N LEU A 78 6.32 4.54 -4.35
CA LEU A 78 4.92 4.72 -3.91
C LEU A 78 4.78 5.32 -2.50
N GLY A 79 5.89 5.62 -1.84
CA GLY A 79 5.91 6.11 -0.45
C GLY A 79 4.95 7.27 -0.17
N PRO A 80 4.87 8.29 -1.05
CA PRO A 80 3.98 9.44 -0.83
C PRO A 80 2.50 9.07 -0.67
N ILE A 81 2.04 7.97 -1.26
CA ILE A 81 0.65 7.53 -1.20
C ILE A 81 0.45 6.25 -0.37
N THR A 82 1.48 5.75 0.29
CA THR A 82 1.44 4.49 1.06
C THR A 82 1.35 4.76 2.56
N GLN A 83 0.47 4.04 3.27
CA GLN A 83 0.36 4.11 4.73
C GLN A 83 1.67 3.73 5.44
N ALA A 84 1.98 4.43 6.53
CA ALA A 84 3.11 4.16 7.40
C ALA A 84 2.93 2.87 8.26
N GLY A 85 3.96 2.52 9.04
CA GLY A 85 3.98 1.35 9.93
C GLY A 85 4.98 0.27 9.55
N CYS A 86 5.57 0.32 8.35
CA CYS A 86 6.61 -0.63 7.92
C CYS A 86 8.04 -0.19 8.30
N GLY A 87 8.20 0.98 8.92
CA GLY A 87 9.51 1.53 9.29
C GLY A 87 10.34 1.99 8.08
N ALA A 88 9.67 2.30 6.96
CA ALA A 88 10.29 2.68 5.69
C ALA A 88 11.43 1.72 5.27
N ILE A 89 11.20 0.42 5.36
CA ILE A 89 12.24 -0.59 5.12
C ILE A 89 12.80 -0.53 3.69
N CYS A 90 11.97 -0.31 2.67
CA CYS A 90 12.45 -0.33 1.28
C CYS A 90 13.40 0.85 0.98
N PRO A 91 13.04 2.11 1.30
CA PRO A 91 13.96 3.25 1.10
C PRO A 91 15.25 3.17 1.91
N ALA A 92 15.25 2.51 3.07
CA ALA A 92 16.46 2.30 3.87
C ALA A 92 17.50 1.41 3.16
N TYR A 93 17.09 0.66 2.13
CA TYR A 93 17.95 -0.13 1.26
C TYR A 93 17.98 0.42 -0.18
N ASN A 94 17.87 1.75 -0.34
CA ASN A 94 17.96 2.47 -1.61
C ASN A 94 16.95 1.99 -2.68
N ARG A 95 15.77 1.55 -2.25
CA ARG A 95 14.68 1.11 -3.14
C ARG A 95 13.43 1.96 -2.95
N GLY A 96 12.67 2.17 -4.03
CA GLY A 96 11.30 2.67 -3.97
C GLY A 96 10.38 1.82 -3.08
N CYS A 97 9.47 2.49 -2.37
CA CYS A 97 8.39 1.82 -1.65
C CYS A 97 7.46 1.10 -2.64
N TYR A 98 7.07 -0.12 -2.29
CA TYR A 98 6.17 -0.96 -3.09
C TYR A 98 4.68 -0.66 -2.93
N GLY A 99 4.27 0.11 -1.92
CA GLY A 99 2.85 0.29 -1.63
C GLY A 99 2.16 -0.89 -0.95
N CYS A 100 2.91 -1.82 -0.34
CA CYS A 100 2.32 -3.03 0.25
C CYS A 100 1.46 -2.80 1.50
N PHE A 101 1.60 -1.64 2.17
CA PHE A 101 0.77 -1.24 3.31
C PHE A 101 -0.52 -0.52 2.88
N GLY A 102 -0.77 -0.42 1.57
CA GLY A 102 -1.97 0.19 1.02
C GLY A 102 -1.97 1.71 1.09
N PRO A 103 -3.04 2.35 0.62
CA PRO A 103 -3.13 3.80 0.57
C PRO A 103 -3.11 4.43 1.97
N SER A 104 -2.40 5.54 2.12
CA SER A 104 -2.54 6.42 3.29
C SER A 104 -3.92 7.09 3.32
N GLU A 105 -4.25 7.80 4.42
CA GLU A 105 -5.55 8.46 4.63
C GLU A 105 -5.94 9.46 3.54
N SER A 106 -4.98 10.21 3.01
CA SER A 106 -5.20 11.21 1.94
C SER A 106 -4.15 11.04 0.85
N PRO A 107 -4.23 9.97 0.03
CA PRO A 107 -3.25 9.67 -0.99
C PRO A 107 -3.46 10.60 -2.20
N ASN A 108 -2.46 11.41 -2.55
CA ASN A 108 -2.50 12.23 -3.76
C ASN A 108 -1.86 11.47 -4.94
N THR A 109 -2.63 10.56 -5.53
CA THR A 109 -2.19 9.70 -6.64
C THR A 109 -1.91 10.49 -7.90
N ASP A 110 -2.73 11.49 -8.22
CA ASP A 110 -2.58 12.33 -9.42
C ASP A 110 -1.26 13.11 -9.41
N SER A 111 -0.89 13.70 -8.26
CA SER A 111 0.41 14.38 -8.12
C SER A 111 1.59 13.41 -8.18
N LEU A 112 1.46 12.23 -7.57
CA LEU A 112 2.53 11.24 -7.61
C LEU A 112 2.74 10.70 -9.03
N GLU A 113 1.68 10.50 -9.78
CA GLU A 113 1.74 10.11 -11.19
C GLU A 113 2.54 11.11 -12.01
N SER A 114 2.27 12.42 -11.88
CA SER A 114 3.02 13.45 -12.60
C SER A 114 4.52 13.42 -12.27
N TRP A 115 4.87 13.11 -11.02
CA TRP A 115 6.26 12.90 -10.61
C TRP A 115 6.87 11.62 -11.19
N TRP A 116 6.11 10.55 -11.33
CA TRP A 116 6.59 9.32 -11.96
C TRP A 116 6.82 9.53 -13.46
N GLN A 117 5.94 10.27 -14.13
CA GLN A 117 6.10 10.65 -15.53
C GLN A 117 7.34 11.53 -15.75
N SER A 118 7.63 12.46 -14.84
CA SER A 118 8.85 13.28 -14.94
C SER A 118 10.14 12.47 -14.72
N LEU A 119 10.05 11.30 -14.07
CA LEU A 119 11.13 10.31 -13.97
C LEU A 119 11.21 9.39 -15.20
N GLY A 120 10.35 9.57 -16.21
CA GLY A 120 10.33 8.78 -17.44
C GLY A 120 9.56 7.46 -17.33
N VAL A 121 8.78 7.26 -16.26
CA VAL A 121 7.95 6.06 -16.11
C VAL A 121 6.72 6.17 -17.00
N GLY A 122 6.48 5.15 -17.82
CA GLY A 122 5.30 5.08 -18.68
C GLY A 122 4.04 4.63 -17.93
N ASP A 123 2.88 4.92 -18.51
CA ASP A 123 1.57 4.61 -17.93
C ASP A 123 1.42 3.12 -17.56
N ASP A 124 1.99 2.20 -18.34
CA ASP A 124 1.88 0.74 -18.09
C ASP A 124 2.54 0.35 -16.77
N GLU A 125 3.72 0.90 -16.51
CA GLU A 125 4.47 0.62 -15.30
C GLU A 125 3.81 1.28 -14.07
N TRP A 126 3.26 2.49 -14.23
CA TRP A 126 2.47 3.15 -13.19
C TRP A 126 1.26 2.29 -12.78
N ILE A 127 0.42 1.89 -13.74
CA ILE A 127 -0.77 1.06 -13.49
C ILE A 127 -0.37 -0.28 -12.87
N ARG A 128 0.66 -0.94 -13.42
CA ARG A 128 1.14 -2.23 -12.92
C ARG A 128 1.59 -2.13 -11.45
N THR A 129 2.26 -1.05 -11.09
CA THR A 129 2.76 -0.86 -9.72
C THR A 129 1.60 -0.68 -8.74
N LEU A 130 0.58 0.11 -9.09
CA LEU A 130 -0.63 0.28 -8.28
C LEU A 130 -1.38 -1.06 -8.05
N ARG A 131 -1.31 -1.98 -9.02
CA ARG A 131 -1.97 -3.29 -8.99
C ARG A 131 -1.11 -4.42 -8.41
N THR A 132 0.03 -4.13 -7.79
CA THR A 132 0.93 -5.19 -7.30
C THR A 132 0.48 -5.79 -5.97
N PHE A 133 0.20 -4.97 -4.95
CA PHE A 133 -0.12 -5.46 -3.59
C PHE A 133 -1.55 -5.15 -3.15
N ASN A 134 -2.04 -3.95 -3.44
CA ASN A 134 -3.34 -3.46 -2.98
C ASN A 134 -4.26 -3.19 -4.18
N ALA A 135 -4.37 -4.17 -5.08
CA ALA A 135 -5.06 -4.02 -6.37
C ALA A 135 -6.57 -3.73 -6.24
N GLY A 136 -7.19 -4.10 -5.13
CA GLY A 136 -8.59 -3.79 -4.83
C GLY A 136 -8.80 -2.51 -4.02
N ALA A 137 -7.74 -1.79 -3.64
CA ALA A 137 -7.88 -0.57 -2.85
C ALA A 137 -8.44 0.57 -3.72
N PRO A 138 -9.57 1.20 -3.36
CA PRO A 138 -10.23 2.18 -4.23
C PRO A 138 -9.32 3.30 -4.75
N PRO A 139 -8.44 3.93 -3.93
CA PRO A 139 -7.53 4.97 -4.43
C PRO A 139 -6.58 4.49 -5.54
N PHE A 140 -6.17 3.22 -5.51
CA PHE A 140 -5.25 2.65 -6.52
C PHE A 140 -6.00 2.17 -7.75
N VAL A 141 -7.21 1.61 -7.57
CA VAL A 141 -8.12 1.23 -8.67
C VAL A 141 -8.49 2.47 -9.48
N GLU A 142 -8.94 3.52 -8.82
CA GLU A 142 -9.36 4.78 -9.45
C GLU A 142 -8.20 5.45 -10.18
N ALA A 143 -7.01 5.53 -9.56
CA ALA A 143 -5.82 6.09 -10.20
C ALA A 143 -5.40 5.30 -11.46
N GLY A 144 -5.42 3.97 -11.39
CA GLY A 144 -5.15 3.12 -12.54
C GLY A 144 -6.18 3.31 -13.66
N ALA A 145 -7.48 3.31 -13.33
CA ALA A 145 -8.56 3.49 -14.30
C ALA A 145 -8.53 4.87 -14.98
N LYS A 146 -8.23 5.93 -14.22
CA LYS A 146 -8.00 7.28 -14.78
C LYS A 146 -6.89 7.28 -15.83
N THR A 147 -5.81 6.56 -15.56
CA THR A 147 -4.66 6.45 -16.48
C THR A 147 -5.04 5.68 -17.74
N GLU A 148 -5.71 4.54 -17.59
CA GLU A 148 -6.19 3.74 -18.70
C GLU A 148 -7.12 4.52 -19.63
N ALA A 149 -8.00 5.36 -19.07
CA ALA A 149 -8.95 6.16 -19.84
C ALA A 149 -8.33 7.31 -20.66
N ARG A 150 -7.08 7.70 -20.38
CA ARG A 150 -6.37 8.77 -21.11
C ARG A 150 -5.53 8.25 -22.29
N ARG A 151 -5.42 6.93 -22.45
CA ARG A 151 -4.73 6.27 -23.57
C ARG A 151 -5.57 6.25 -24.83
#